data_AF-A0A2M8N568-F1
#
_entry.id   AF-A0A2M8N568-F1
#
_cell.length_a   1.000
_cell.length_b   1.000
_cell.length_c   1.000
_cell.angle_alpha   90.00
_cell.angle_beta   90.00
_cell.angle_gamma   90.00
#
_symmetry.space_group_name_H-M   'P 1'
#
loop_
_entity.id
_entity.type
_entity.pdbx_description
1 polymer ?
#
loop_
_entity_poly.entity_id
_entity_poly.type
_entity_poly.pdbx_seq_one_letter_code
_entity_poly.pdbx_strand_id
1 'polypeptide(L)'
;SNIGIVHGEVSGNYITIDIDHDNGIFARLIDVFPPLGFGRIEQSGSGEGYHIPLRLITMPTWNNKTWKTSQGIVNIRARRCQTVAPPSIHPTGGVYKFIQIGDIEYIENVAAIEHWLDEISPRKRHTQQECAPTTEKKHTNEETL
;
A
#
# COMPACT_ATOMS: atom_id res chain seq x y z
N SER A 1 -0.04 -21.79 15.36
CA SER A 1 0.23 -20.35 15.57
C SER A 1 0.80 -19.76 14.30
N ASN A 2 0.46 -18.51 13.97
CA ASN A 2 1.03 -17.79 12.83
C ASN A 2 2.35 -17.10 13.22
N ILE A 3 3.16 -16.76 12.21
CA ILE A 3 4.43 -16.06 12.36
C ILE A 3 4.29 -14.66 11.74
N GLY A 4 4.58 -13.62 12.52
CA GLY A 4 4.65 -12.24 12.07
C GLY A 4 6.09 -11.74 12.06
N ILE A 5 6.45 -10.95 11.05
CA ILE A 5 7.73 -10.25 10.96
C ILE A 5 7.47 -8.76 11.18
N VAL A 6 8.11 -8.19 12.19
CA VAL A 6 8.04 -6.75 12.49
C VAL A 6 8.87 -5.97 11.48
N HIS A 7 8.41 -4.78 11.10
CA HIS A 7 9.10 -3.91 10.15
C HIS A 7 9.94 -2.84 10.83
N GLY A 8 10.93 -2.34 10.10
CA GLY A 8 11.74 -1.19 10.47
C GLY A 8 13.12 -1.54 11.00
N GLU A 9 13.76 -0.57 11.64
CA GLU A 9 15.12 -0.66 12.17
C GLU A 9 15.29 -1.83 13.13
N VAL A 10 14.27 -2.11 13.95
CA VAL A 10 14.25 -3.23 14.91
C VAL A 10 14.40 -4.60 14.25
N SER A 11 14.18 -4.69 12.94
CA SER A 11 14.35 -5.90 12.14
C SER A 11 15.36 -5.69 11.02
N GLY A 12 16.33 -4.78 11.20
CA GLY A 12 17.43 -4.52 10.26
C GLY A 12 16.95 -3.86 8.98
N ASN A 13 16.11 -2.82 9.11
CA ASN A 13 15.49 -2.09 8.00
C ASN A 13 14.62 -2.96 7.08
N TYR A 14 14.02 -4.01 7.64
CA TYR A 14 13.10 -4.86 6.90
C TYR A 14 11.78 -4.14 6.65
N ILE A 15 11.32 -4.14 5.41
CA ILE A 15 10.02 -3.61 5.00
C ILE A 15 9.28 -4.64 4.15
N THR A 16 8.03 -4.34 3.81
CA THR A 16 7.30 -5.10 2.80
C THR A 16 6.55 -4.16 1.88
N ILE A 17 6.67 -4.37 0.57
CA ILE A 17 5.68 -3.89 -0.39
C ILE A 17 4.56 -4.92 -0.43
N ASP A 18 3.39 -4.52 0.01
CA ASP A 18 2.21 -5.37 0.17
C ASP A 18 1.14 -4.93 -0.83
N ILE A 19 0.84 -5.83 -1.77
CA ILE A 19 -0.07 -5.61 -2.89
C ILE A 19 -1.36 -6.36 -2.60
N ASP A 20 -2.45 -5.63 -2.49
CA ASP A 20 -3.81 -6.15 -2.32
C ASP A 20 -4.64 -5.90 -3.59
N HIS A 21 -5.57 -6.81 -3.89
CA HIS A 21 -6.48 -6.72 -5.04
C HIS A 21 -5.71 -6.48 -6.35
N ASP A 22 -4.67 -7.29 -6.58
CA ASP A 22 -3.84 -7.15 -7.77
C ASP A 22 -4.68 -7.31 -9.05
N ASN A 23 -4.59 -6.30 -9.92
CA ASN A 23 -5.15 -6.30 -11.28
C ASN A 23 -4.05 -5.90 -12.28
N GLY A 24 -2.88 -6.54 -12.12
CA GLY A 24 -1.69 -6.35 -12.94
C GLY A 24 -0.69 -5.32 -12.41
N ILE A 25 -0.91 -4.75 -11.23
CA ILE A 25 0.06 -3.81 -10.63
C ILE A 25 1.35 -4.52 -10.21
N PHE A 26 1.27 -5.77 -9.77
CA PHE A 26 2.45 -6.56 -9.40
C PHE A 26 3.40 -6.72 -10.59
N ALA A 27 2.93 -7.24 -11.72
CA ALA A 27 3.75 -7.42 -12.91
C ALA A 27 4.37 -6.10 -13.37
N ARG A 28 3.57 -5.03 -13.41
CA ARG A 28 4.03 -3.70 -13.82
C ARG A 28 5.08 -3.12 -12.86
N LEU A 29 4.92 -3.34 -11.56
CA LEU A 29 5.89 -2.91 -10.54
C LEU A 29 7.24 -3.61 -10.77
N ILE A 30 7.24 -4.92 -11.02
CA ILE A 30 8.47 -5.68 -11.31
C ILE A 30 9.10 -5.23 -12.63
N ASP A 31 8.31 -4.96 -13.67
CA ASP A 31 8.83 -4.48 -14.95
C ASP A 31 9.51 -3.10 -14.83
N VAL A 32 8.94 -2.19 -14.04
CA VAL A 32 9.49 -0.84 -13.82
C VAL A 32 10.68 -0.87 -12.86
N PHE A 33 10.64 -1.76 -11.85
CA PHE A 33 11.69 -1.91 -10.85
C PHE A 33 12.17 -3.37 -10.78
N PRO A 34 12.92 -3.86 -11.79
CA PRO A 34 13.34 -5.26 -11.88
C PRO A 34 14.00 -5.84 -10.62
N PRO A 35 14.81 -5.09 -9.83
CA PRO A 35 15.39 -5.62 -8.60
C PRO A 35 14.37 -6.15 -7.58
N LEU A 36 13.14 -5.64 -7.59
CA LEU A 36 12.07 -6.13 -6.71
C LEU A 36 11.68 -7.58 -7.02
N GLY A 37 11.95 -8.05 -8.24
CA GLY A 37 11.59 -9.38 -8.72
C GLY A 37 12.72 -10.41 -8.61
N PHE A 38 13.89 -10.07 -8.06
CA PHE A 38 15.02 -11.00 -7.97
C PHE A 38 14.98 -11.88 -6.72
N GLY A 39 14.49 -11.32 -5.61
CA GLY A 39 14.49 -12.02 -4.33
C GLY A 39 13.22 -12.79 -4.04
N ARG A 40 12.94 -12.93 -2.75
CA ARG A 40 11.75 -13.60 -2.24
C ARG A 40 10.47 -12.87 -2.63
N ILE A 41 9.45 -13.64 -3.03
CA ILE A 41 8.09 -13.15 -3.22
C ILE A 41 7.11 -14.12 -2.56
N GLU A 42 6.18 -13.56 -1.79
CA GLU A 42 5.17 -14.32 -1.06
C GLU A 42 3.79 -13.99 -1.61
N GLN A 43 2.92 -14.98 -1.73
CA GLN A 43 1.51 -14.78 -2.03
C GLN A 43 0.71 -14.83 -0.74
N SER A 44 -0.24 -13.90 -0.60
CA SER A 44 -1.14 -13.85 0.54
C SER A 44 -2.03 -15.09 0.57
N GLY A 45 -2.48 -15.50 1.76
CA GLY A 45 -3.39 -16.63 1.88
C GLY A 45 -4.80 -16.38 1.30
N SER A 46 -5.15 -15.16 0.88
CA SER A 46 -6.35 -14.93 0.07
C SER A 46 -6.18 -15.38 -1.39
N GLY A 47 -4.94 -15.48 -1.88
CA GLY A 47 -4.61 -15.80 -3.27
C GLY A 47 -4.60 -14.59 -4.22
N GLU A 48 -5.00 -13.40 -3.76
CA GLU A 48 -5.19 -12.19 -4.59
C GLU A 48 -4.17 -11.08 -4.33
N GLY A 49 -3.17 -11.34 -3.49
CA GLY A 49 -2.17 -10.35 -3.09
C GLY A 49 -0.77 -10.93 -2.95
N TYR A 50 0.21 -10.03 -2.93
CA TYR A 50 1.63 -10.36 -2.90
C TYR A 50 2.37 -9.54 -1.86
N HIS A 51 3.34 -10.15 -1.19
CA HIS A 51 4.33 -9.47 -0.38
C HIS A 51 5.70 -9.56 -1.06
N ILE A 52 6.34 -8.41 -1.21
CA ILE A 52 7.73 -8.29 -1.63
C ILE A 52 8.53 -7.81 -0.41
N PRO A 53 9.15 -8.73 0.36
CA PRO A 53 10.03 -8.38 1.45
C PRO A 53 11.33 -7.76 0.95
N LEU A 54 11.76 -6.66 1.57
CA LEU A 54 12.98 -5.93 1.21
C LEU A 54 13.74 -5.47 2.45
N ARG A 55 15.01 -5.13 2.28
CA ARG A 55 15.80 -4.35 3.23
C ARG A 55 16.22 -3.04 2.61
N LEU A 56 16.07 -1.95 3.37
CA LEU A 56 16.48 -0.63 2.92
C LEU A 56 17.84 -0.24 3.52
N ILE A 57 18.71 0.35 2.70
CA ILE A 57 19.89 1.05 3.23
C ILE A 57 19.44 2.30 4.00
N THR A 58 18.57 3.09 3.38
CA THR A 58 18.00 4.31 3.95
C THR A 58 16.49 4.14 4.13
N MET A 59 16.05 4.11 5.40
CA MET A 59 14.63 4.02 5.73
C MET A 59 13.92 5.36 5.46
N PRO A 60 12.64 5.35 5.01
CA PRO A 60 11.82 6.56 4.92
C PRO A 60 11.61 7.20 6.29
N THR A 61 10.98 8.38 6.43
CA THR A 61 10.63 8.95 7.76
C THR A 61 9.24 8.55 8.26
N TRP A 62 8.40 8.04 7.36
CA TRP A 62 7.03 7.64 7.65
C TRP A 62 6.95 6.14 8.03
N ASN A 63 5.78 5.72 8.53
CA ASN A 63 5.54 4.35 9.02
C ASN A 63 4.95 3.42 7.94
N ASN A 64 3.87 3.87 7.30
CA ASN A 64 3.20 3.17 6.21
C ASN A 64 2.64 4.20 5.23
N LYS A 65 2.60 3.85 3.95
CA LYS A 65 1.87 4.60 2.93
C LYS A 65 1.09 3.64 2.03
N THR A 66 -0.07 4.09 1.58
CA THR A 66 -1.00 3.31 0.76
C THR A 66 -1.35 4.10 -0.48
N TRP A 67 -1.23 3.44 -1.64
CA TRP A 67 -1.63 3.94 -2.94
C TRP A 67 -2.77 3.07 -3.47
N LYS A 68 -3.90 3.71 -3.78
CA LYS A 68 -5.04 3.05 -4.41
C LYS A 68 -4.99 3.38 -5.90
N THR A 69 -4.48 2.45 -6.70
CA THR A 69 -4.38 2.62 -8.15
C THR A 69 -5.61 2.02 -8.85
N SER A 70 -5.75 2.22 -10.15
CA SER A 70 -6.74 1.49 -10.94
C SER A 70 -6.40 0.01 -11.14
N GLN A 71 -5.16 -0.40 -10.83
CA GLN A 71 -4.62 -1.75 -11.06
C GLN A 71 -4.40 -2.54 -9.76
N GLY A 72 -4.81 -1.99 -8.62
CA GLY A 72 -4.64 -2.62 -7.30
C GLY A 72 -4.24 -1.62 -6.23
N ILE A 73 -4.12 -2.12 -5.00
CA ILE A 73 -3.72 -1.34 -3.83
C ILE A 73 -2.28 -1.73 -3.48
N VAL A 74 -1.41 -0.74 -3.35
CA VAL A 74 -0.02 -0.96 -2.94
C VAL A 74 0.20 -0.28 -1.60
N ASN A 75 0.66 -1.04 -0.62
CA ASN A 75 1.09 -0.55 0.68
C ASN A 75 2.60 -0.72 0.79
N ILE A 76 3.34 0.33 1.12
CA ILE A 76 4.72 0.16 1.57
C ILE A 76 4.68 0.25 3.10
N ARG A 77 4.92 -0.88 3.75
CA ARG A 77 4.90 -1.04 5.21
C ARG A 77 6.33 -0.98 5.74
N ALA A 78 6.69 0.11 6.42
CA ALA A 78 8.08 0.42 6.77
C ALA A 78 8.37 0.35 8.28
N ARG A 79 7.57 1.00 9.14
CA ARG A 79 7.75 0.99 10.60
C ARG A 79 6.45 0.81 11.32
N ARG A 80 6.51 0.28 12.54
CA ARG A 80 5.32 0.03 13.40
C ARG A 80 4.25 -0.79 12.68
N CYS A 81 4.70 -1.63 11.75
CA CYS A 81 3.91 -2.55 10.96
C CYS A 81 4.49 -3.95 11.13
N GLN A 82 3.69 -4.94 10.75
CA GLN A 82 4.13 -6.32 10.60
C GLN A 82 3.48 -6.93 9.37
N THR A 83 4.13 -7.94 8.81
CA THR A 83 3.55 -8.84 7.82
C THR A 83 3.60 -10.27 8.31
N VAL A 84 2.58 -11.04 7.92
CA VAL A 84 2.50 -12.46 8.24
C VAL A 84 3.34 -13.21 7.20
N ALA A 85 4.21 -14.12 7.65
CA ALA A 85 5.11 -14.88 6.79
C ALA A 85 4.58 -16.29 6.50
N PRO A 86 4.86 -16.87 5.32
CA PRO A 86 4.63 -18.29 5.06
C PRO A 86 5.32 -19.21 6.10
N PRO A 87 4.72 -20.36 6.45
CA PRO A 87 3.44 -20.91 6.00
C PRO A 87 2.26 -20.60 6.94
N SER A 88 2.09 -19.33 7.36
CA SER A 88 0.98 -18.93 8.24
C SER A 88 -0.40 -19.04 7.57
N ILE A 89 -1.46 -19.11 8.39
CA ILE A 89 -2.86 -19.21 7.94
C ILE A 89 -3.50 -17.82 7.89
N HIS A 90 -4.04 -17.44 6.74
CA HIS A 90 -4.84 -16.24 6.54
C HIS A 90 -6.23 -16.38 7.19
N PRO A 91 -6.90 -15.31 7.63
CA PRO A 91 -8.23 -15.38 8.22
C PRO A 91 -9.29 -16.08 7.36
N THR A 92 -9.12 -16.12 6.03
CA THR A 92 -10.00 -16.86 5.11
C THR A 92 -9.76 -18.38 5.11
N GLY A 93 -8.77 -18.87 5.85
CA GLY A 93 -8.37 -20.28 5.90
C GLY A 93 -7.29 -20.68 4.90
N GLY A 94 -6.96 -19.82 3.93
CA GLY A 94 -5.86 -20.08 3.00
C GLY A 94 -4.48 -19.88 3.62
N VAL A 95 -3.44 -20.43 2.99
CA VAL A 95 -2.06 -20.44 3.52
C VAL A 95 -1.21 -19.44 2.73
N TYR A 96 -0.42 -18.63 3.43
CA TYR A 96 0.62 -17.80 2.80
C TYR A 96 1.69 -18.70 2.18
N LYS A 97 2.16 -18.40 0.96
CA LYS A 97 3.09 -19.26 0.21
C LYS A 97 4.28 -18.46 -0.31
N PHE A 98 5.45 -19.08 -0.35
CA PHE A 98 6.54 -18.59 -1.20
C PHE A 98 6.20 -18.94 -2.65
N ILE A 99 6.01 -17.94 -3.50
CA ILE A 99 5.87 -18.15 -4.96
C ILE A 99 7.21 -17.96 -5.67
N GLN A 100 8.14 -17.27 -5.03
CA GLN A 100 9.55 -17.23 -5.42
C GLN A 100 10.43 -17.39 -4.18
N ILE A 101 11.31 -18.39 -4.22
CA ILE A 101 12.30 -18.62 -3.17
C ILE A 101 13.56 -17.82 -3.51
N GLY A 102 14.05 -17.08 -2.53
CA GLY A 102 15.26 -16.28 -2.66
C GLY A 102 15.61 -15.57 -1.36
N ASP A 103 16.69 -14.81 -1.42
CA ASP A 103 17.10 -13.89 -0.37
C ASP A 103 16.18 -12.66 -0.33
N ILE A 104 16.29 -11.88 0.75
CA ILE A 104 15.62 -10.58 0.84
C ILE A 104 16.54 -9.55 0.20
N GLU A 105 16.06 -8.90 -0.85
CA GLU A 105 16.85 -7.93 -1.61
C GLU A 105 17.12 -6.65 -0.81
N TYR A 106 18.28 -6.07 -1.05
CA TYR A 106 18.66 -4.76 -0.53
C TYR A 106 18.47 -3.71 -1.61
N ILE A 107 17.75 -2.64 -1.27
CA ILE A 107 17.63 -1.46 -2.13
C ILE A 107 17.99 -0.21 -1.34
N GLU A 108 18.45 0.83 -2.04
CA GLU A 108 18.93 2.06 -1.39
C GLU A 108 17.81 2.74 -0.58
N ASN A 109 16.67 2.98 -1.22
CA ASN A 109 15.45 3.54 -0.61
C ASN A 109 14.25 3.27 -1.53
N VAL A 110 13.06 3.74 -1.12
CA VAL A 110 11.81 3.54 -1.88
C VAL A 110 11.35 4.78 -2.67
N ALA A 111 12.14 5.86 -2.73
CA ALA A 111 11.67 7.15 -3.23
C ALA A 111 11.22 7.10 -4.71
N ALA A 112 11.94 6.36 -5.56
CA ALA A 112 11.55 6.19 -6.96
C ALA A 112 10.24 5.39 -7.12
N ILE A 113 10.03 4.39 -6.24
CA ILE A 113 8.79 3.60 -6.21
C ILE A 113 7.63 4.47 -5.74
N GLU A 114 7.82 5.28 -4.69
CA GLU A 114 6.82 6.23 -4.20
C GLU A 114 6.40 7.21 -5.31
N HIS A 115 7.38 7.80 -6.00
CA HIS A 115 7.12 8.75 -7.07
C HIS A 115 6.30 8.12 -8.20
N TRP A 116 6.68 6.93 -8.65
CA TRP A 116 5.93 6.20 -9.68
C TRP A 116 4.52 5.84 -9.23
N LEU A 117 4.34 5.41 -7.97
CA LEU A 117 3.02 5.14 -7.39
C LEU A 117 2.16 6.41 -7.30
N ASP A 118 2.75 7.55 -6.99
CA ASP A 118 2.06 8.85 -7.00
C ASP A 118 1.57 9.25 -8.40
N GLU A 119 2.35 8.95 -9.45
CA GLU A 119 1.99 9.26 -10.84
C GLU A 119 0.82 8.41 -11.35
N ILE A 120 0.79 7.12 -11.02
CA ILE A 120 -0.24 6.19 -11.50
C ILE A 120 -1.48 6.14 -10.59
N SER A 121 -1.38 6.69 -9.38
CA SER A 121 -2.53 6.81 -8.50
C SER A 121 -3.46 7.91 -9.03
N PRO A 122 -4.78 7.70 -9.06
CA PRO A 122 -5.72 8.75 -9.42
C PRO A 122 -5.46 9.96 -8.54
N ARG A 123 -5.09 11.10 -9.15
CA ARG A 123 -4.99 12.36 -8.41
C ARG A 123 -6.33 12.57 -7.70
N LYS A 124 -6.31 12.80 -6.38
CA LYS A 124 -7.50 13.31 -5.68
C LYS A 124 -7.90 14.58 -6.43
N ARG A 125 -8.96 14.51 -7.23
CA ARG A 125 -9.58 15.71 -7.78
C ARG A 125 -10.03 16.49 -6.55
N HIS A 126 -9.34 17.58 -6.24
CA HIS A 126 -9.92 18.62 -5.41
C HIS A 126 -11.10 19.18 -6.21
N THR A 127 -12.29 18.61 -6.05
CA THR A 127 -13.51 19.36 -6.32
C THR A 127 -13.51 20.49 -5.31
N GLN A 128 -13.08 21.67 -5.75
CA GLN A 128 -13.48 22.92 -5.13
C GLN A 128 -15.00 22.95 -5.27
N GLN A 129 -15.69 22.54 -4.22
CA GLN A 129 -17.10 22.86 -4.08
C GLN A 129 -17.12 24.29 -3.56
N GLU A 130 -17.29 25.25 -4.46
CA GLU A 130 -17.66 26.61 -4.10
C GLU A 130 -18.93 26.53 -3.25
N CYS A 131 -18.87 27.03 -2.01
CA CYS A 131 -20.06 27.26 -1.21
C CYS A 131 -20.94 28.26 -1.95
N ALA A 132 -22.07 27.78 -2.50
CA ALA A 132 -23.10 28.66 -3.00
C ALA A 132 -23.62 29.53 -1.84
N PRO A 133 -23.77 30.86 -2.01
CA PRO A 133 -24.31 31.73 -0.98
C PRO A 133 -25.78 31.37 -0.71
N THR A 134 -26.11 31.13 0.55
CA THR A 134 -27.47 30.89 1.02
C THR A 134 -28.31 32.15 0.81
N THR A 135 -29.34 32.06 -0.04
CA THR A 135 -30.34 33.12 -0.16
C THR A 135 -31.21 33.11 1.09
N GLU A 136 -31.07 34.12 1.95
CA GLU A 136 -32.01 34.41 3.04
C GLU A 136 -33.39 34.76 2.44
N LYS A 137 -34.39 33.92 2.73
CA LYS A 137 -35.79 34.28 2.50
C LYS A 137 -36.25 35.20 3.64
N LYS A 138 -36.47 36.49 3.34
CA LYS A 138 -37.22 37.40 4.21
C LYS A 138 -38.65 36.90 4.34
N HIS A 139 -39.07 36.58 5.56
CA HIS A 139 -40.48 36.38 5.92
C HIS A 139 -41.07 37.76 6.21
N THR A 140 -41.96 38.24 5.34
CA THR A 140 -42.84 39.38 5.62
C THR A 140 -44.09 38.86 6.30
N ASN A 141 -44.30 39.25 7.55
CA ASN A 141 -45.57 39.09 8.25
C ASN A 141 -46.55 40.15 7.69
N GLU A 142 -47.63 39.70 7.08
CA GLU A 142 -48.83 40.53 6.90
C GLU A 142 -49.77 40.29 8.08
N GLU A 143 -49.98 41.33 8.89
CA GLU A 143 -51.04 41.39 9.88
C GLU A 143 -52.35 41.79 9.19
N THR A 144 -53.36 40.93 9.32
CA THR A 144 -54.74 41.19 8.91
C THR A 144 -55.41 42.07 9.98
N LEU A 145 -55.97 43.21 9.55
CA LEU A 145 -57.01 43.97 10.26
C LEU A 145 -58.38 43.64 9.64
#